data_AF-A0AAW5BYF4-F1
#
_entry.id   AF-A0AAW5BYF4-F1
#
_cell.length_a   1.000
_cell.length_b   1.000
_cell.length_c   1.000
_cell.angle_alpha   90.00
_cell.angle_beta   90.00
_cell.angle_gamma   90.00
#
_symmetry.space_group_name_H-M   'P 1'
#
loop_
_entity.id
_entity.type
_entity.pdbx_description
1 polymer ?
#
loop_
_entity_poly.entity_id
_entity_poly.type
_entity_poly.pdbx_seq_one_letter_code
_entity_poly.pdbx_strand_id
1 'polypeptide(L)'
;MKSFSQYKFILFMCIIVLIIVLIFQTGCIGDSPKSTMPPNTTQDTKMTEMNLTQIQVGDYSSLLGTWKEIAYADNPFDGTGLQWHTGRSDTVSSTLSVSTYKIDFNESAMIIQGNALTDGMGSHLLSFVNDGNSLDAYADSTNVIYWNITFYPKGAANNLEPNNGVQIDNTKNIIVVLYSGMQALTVFVQE
;
A
#
# COMPACT_ATOMS: atom_id res chain seq x y z
N MET A 1 32.15 -25.78 28.15
CA MET A 1 31.73 -25.82 26.74
C MET A 1 30.78 -24.65 26.49
N LYS A 2 31.23 -23.64 25.76
CA LYS A 2 30.40 -22.52 25.24
C LYS A 2 30.66 -22.48 23.73
N SER A 3 29.57 -22.54 22.98
CA SER A 3 29.54 -22.76 21.52
C SER A 3 29.82 -21.46 20.76
N PHE A 4 30.74 -21.54 19.81
CA PHE A 4 31.08 -20.48 18.84
C PHE A 4 30.18 -20.61 17.60
N SER A 5 29.26 -19.67 17.41
CA SER A 5 28.48 -19.55 16.17
C SER A 5 28.06 -18.10 15.93
N GLN A 6 29.02 -17.19 15.74
CA GLN A 6 28.76 -15.80 15.33
C GLN A 6 29.69 -15.28 14.22
N TYR A 7 30.24 -16.16 13.36
CA TYR A 7 31.09 -15.72 12.25
C TYR A 7 30.80 -16.46 10.94
N LYS A 8 29.54 -16.44 10.48
CA LYS A 8 29.18 -16.98 9.15
C LYS A 8 28.35 -16.06 8.25
N PHE A 9 27.97 -14.86 8.70
CA PHE A 9 27.14 -13.94 7.88
C PHE A 9 27.90 -12.78 7.23
N ILE A 10 29.20 -12.59 7.53
CA ILE A 10 29.98 -11.45 7.00
C ILE A 10 30.79 -11.82 5.73
N LEU A 11 30.78 -13.08 5.30
CA LEU A 11 31.56 -13.53 4.13
C LEU A 11 30.79 -13.59 2.80
N PHE A 12 29.48 -13.29 2.79
CA PHE A 12 28.67 -13.35 1.57
C PHE A 12 28.50 -11.99 0.86
N MET A 13 29.02 -10.90 1.44
CA MET A 13 28.91 -9.55 0.89
C MET A 13 30.00 -9.18 -0.14
N CYS A 14 30.93 -10.09 -0.47
CA CYS A 14 32.05 -9.79 -1.37
C CYS A 14 32.07 -10.54 -2.72
N ILE A 15 31.11 -11.43 -3.00
CA ILE A 15 31.16 -12.28 -4.20
C ILE A 15 30.23 -11.79 -5.34
N ILE A 16 29.22 -10.96 -5.06
CA ILE A 16 28.27 -10.50 -6.09
C ILE A 16 28.77 -9.26 -6.85
N VAL A 17 29.71 -8.50 -6.28
CA VAL A 17 30.24 -7.25 -6.90
C VAL A 17 31.30 -7.53 -7.99
N LEU A 18 31.80 -8.77 -8.12
CA LEU A 18 32.90 -9.09 -9.05
C LEU A 18 32.46 -9.63 -10.43
N ILE A 19 31.16 -9.80 -10.70
CA ILE A 19 30.65 -10.40 -11.96
C ILE A 19 30.18 -9.34 -12.98
N ILE A 20 30.13 -8.06 -12.63
CA ILE A 20 29.63 -6.99 -13.54
C ILE A 20 30.75 -6.39 -14.43
N VAL A 21 32.02 -6.74 -14.23
CA VAL A 21 33.17 -6.03 -14.84
C VAL A 21 33.82 -6.78 -16.03
N LEU A 22 33.14 -7.71 -16.69
CA LEU A 22 33.80 -8.49 -17.75
C LEU A 22 32.88 -8.88 -18.92
N ILE A 23 32.30 -7.90 -19.62
CA ILE A 23 32.02 -8.09 -21.04
C ILE A 23 32.22 -6.79 -21.85
N PHE A 24 33.01 -6.92 -22.92
CA PHE A 24 33.23 -6.02 -24.07
C PHE A 24 34.37 -4.99 -24.00
N GLN A 25 35.52 -5.39 -24.56
CA GLN A 25 36.37 -4.52 -25.38
C GLN A 25 36.04 -4.73 -26.87
N THR A 26 35.88 -3.65 -27.65
CA THR A 26 36.84 -3.14 -28.66
C THR A 26 36.16 -2.01 -29.44
N GLY A 27 36.91 -0.97 -29.79
CA GLY A 27 36.40 0.35 -30.18
C GLY A 27 36.04 0.56 -31.64
N CYS A 28 35.56 1.77 -31.92
CA CYS A 28 35.80 2.58 -33.12
C CYS A 28 35.39 4.04 -32.82
N ILE A 29 36.20 4.97 -33.32
CA ILE A 29 36.03 6.44 -33.30
C ILE A 29 34.96 6.82 -34.34
N GLY A 30 34.06 7.75 -34.01
CA GLY A 30 33.17 8.40 -34.98
C GLY A 30 32.00 9.16 -34.34
N ASP A 31 32.10 10.49 -34.38
CA ASP A 31 31.08 11.54 -34.32
C ASP A 31 29.88 11.44 -33.35
N SER A 32 29.83 12.46 -32.49
CA SER A 32 28.74 12.77 -31.56
C SER A 32 27.38 12.88 -32.27
N PRO A 33 26.38 12.03 -31.94
CA PRO A 33 25.01 12.27 -32.36
C PRO A 33 24.33 13.20 -31.36
N LYS A 34 23.84 14.32 -31.89
CA LYS A 34 22.89 15.25 -31.26
C LYS A 34 21.76 14.43 -30.61
N SER A 35 21.73 14.40 -29.28
CA SER A 35 20.72 13.71 -28.47
C SER A 35 19.36 14.39 -28.63
N THR A 36 18.57 13.93 -29.59
CA THR A 36 17.13 14.19 -29.62
C THR A 36 16.49 13.28 -28.57
N MET A 37 16.15 13.85 -27.42
CA MET A 37 15.43 13.15 -26.37
C MET A 37 14.09 12.67 -26.95
N PRO A 38 13.76 11.37 -26.89
CA PRO A 38 12.45 10.90 -27.31
C PRO A 38 11.37 11.58 -26.45
N PRO A 39 10.19 11.86 -27.00
CA PRO A 39 9.09 12.41 -26.21
C PRO A 39 8.80 11.45 -25.06
N ASN A 40 8.65 11.99 -23.85
CA ASN A 40 8.14 11.26 -22.69
C ASN A 40 6.85 10.57 -23.12
N THR A 41 6.93 9.26 -23.36
CA THR A 41 5.76 8.41 -23.44
C THR A 41 5.12 8.51 -22.08
N THR A 42 4.00 9.25 -21.97
CA THR A 42 3.10 9.13 -20.84
C THR A 42 2.78 7.64 -20.74
N GLN A 43 3.37 6.98 -19.75
CA GLN A 43 3.07 5.61 -19.43
C GLN A 43 1.60 5.63 -19.04
N ASP A 44 0.75 5.22 -19.98
CA ASP A 44 -0.63 4.89 -19.68
C ASP A 44 -0.53 3.76 -18.65
N THR A 45 -0.66 4.12 -17.38
CA THR A 45 -0.53 3.21 -16.27
C THR A 45 -1.70 2.26 -16.40
N LYS A 46 -1.50 1.17 -17.16
CA LYS A 46 -2.40 0.04 -17.15
C LYS A 46 -2.56 -0.32 -15.67
N MET A 47 -3.72 -0.01 -15.08
CA MET A 47 -3.99 -0.35 -13.68
C MET A 47 -3.61 -1.80 -13.50
N THR A 48 -2.64 -2.03 -12.62
CA THR A 48 -2.15 -3.39 -12.39
C THR A 48 -3.27 -4.14 -11.69
N GLU A 49 -3.51 -5.37 -12.12
CA GLU A 49 -4.47 -6.25 -11.47
C GLU A 49 -4.05 -6.44 -10.02
N MET A 50 -4.92 -6.08 -9.08
CA MET A 50 -4.63 -6.22 -7.65
C MET A 50 -4.51 -7.71 -7.31
N ASN A 51 -3.36 -8.13 -6.79
CA ASN A 51 -3.10 -9.52 -6.43
C ASN A 51 -3.17 -9.71 -4.91
N LEU A 52 -4.32 -10.19 -4.44
CA LEU A 52 -4.58 -10.41 -3.02
C LEU A 52 -3.60 -11.40 -2.37
N THR A 53 -3.12 -12.41 -3.11
CA THR A 53 -2.18 -13.40 -2.56
C THR A 53 -0.79 -12.80 -2.34
N GLN A 54 -0.35 -11.86 -3.20
CA GLN A 54 0.91 -11.13 -2.99
C GLN A 54 0.83 -10.22 -1.76
N ILE A 55 -0.30 -9.52 -1.59
CA ILE A 55 -0.52 -8.61 -0.45
C ILE A 55 -0.44 -9.36 0.89
N GLN A 56 -0.99 -10.59 0.97
CA GLN A 56 -0.93 -11.43 2.18
C GLN A 56 0.48 -11.78 2.63
N VAL A 57 1.46 -11.81 1.72
CA VAL A 57 2.87 -12.10 2.03
C VAL A 57 3.74 -10.84 2.10
N GLY A 58 3.11 -9.66 2.08
CA GLY A 58 3.80 -8.37 2.20
C GLY A 58 4.46 -7.87 0.91
N ASP A 59 4.07 -8.43 -0.24
CA ASP A 59 4.44 -7.93 -1.55
C ASP A 59 3.30 -7.04 -2.09
N TYR A 60 3.54 -5.73 -2.11
CA TYR A 60 2.56 -4.73 -2.56
C TYR A 60 2.83 -4.26 -3.99
N SER A 61 3.64 -5.00 -4.76
CA SER A 61 3.98 -4.61 -6.14
C SER A 61 2.73 -4.46 -7.02
N SER A 62 1.67 -5.24 -6.79
CA SER A 62 0.40 -5.12 -7.52
C SER A 62 -0.39 -3.86 -7.18
N LEU A 63 -0.01 -3.13 -6.12
CA LEU A 63 -0.67 -1.92 -5.63
C LEU A 63 0.05 -0.63 -6.05
N LEU A 64 1.17 -0.74 -6.80
CA LEU A 64 1.93 0.43 -7.27
C LEU A 64 1.05 1.34 -8.13
N GLY A 65 1.13 2.64 -7.88
CA GLY A 65 0.36 3.66 -8.58
C GLY A 65 0.02 4.83 -7.66
N THR A 66 -0.81 5.73 -8.16
CA THR A 66 -1.34 6.85 -7.38
C THR A 66 -2.65 6.42 -6.73
N TRP A 67 -2.80 6.73 -5.44
CA TRP A 67 -4.02 6.48 -4.69
C TRP A 67 -4.63 7.80 -4.26
N LYS A 68 -5.92 7.95 -4.54
CA LYS A 68 -6.67 9.17 -4.25
C LYS A 68 -7.80 8.87 -3.28
N GLU A 69 -7.87 9.65 -2.22
CA GLU A 69 -9.03 9.67 -1.32
C GLU A 69 -10.25 10.18 -2.08
N ILE A 70 -11.34 9.39 -2.05
CA ILE A 70 -12.61 9.74 -2.69
C ILE A 70 -13.76 9.89 -1.72
N ALA A 71 -13.63 9.34 -0.52
CA ALA A 71 -14.62 9.42 0.53
C ALA A 71 -13.97 9.11 1.87
N TYR A 72 -14.61 9.60 2.93
CA TYR A 72 -14.33 9.18 4.29
C TYR A 72 -15.66 9.11 5.06
N ALA A 73 -15.66 8.38 6.17
CA ALA A 73 -16.76 8.40 7.11
C ALA A 73 -16.25 8.43 8.54
N ASP A 74 -16.95 9.16 9.39
CA ASP A 74 -16.63 9.32 10.81
C ASP A 74 -17.88 9.22 11.67
N ASN A 75 -17.73 8.79 12.92
CA ASN A 75 -18.82 8.82 13.89
C ASN A 75 -18.69 10.08 14.76
N PRO A 76 -19.61 11.04 14.69
CA PRO A 76 -19.59 12.23 15.55
C PRO A 76 -19.99 11.93 17.01
N PHE A 77 -20.38 10.70 17.33
CA PHE A 77 -20.84 10.24 18.65
C PHE A 77 -22.09 10.96 19.17
N ASP A 78 -22.94 11.47 18.27
CA ASP A 78 -24.19 12.16 18.57
C ASP A 78 -25.45 11.27 18.44
N GLY A 79 -25.26 9.97 18.16
CA GLY A 79 -26.32 8.99 17.95
C GLY A 79 -26.79 8.83 16.50
N THR A 80 -26.23 9.58 15.54
CA THR A 80 -26.57 9.46 14.12
C THR A 80 -25.80 8.35 13.40
N GLY A 81 -24.80 7.76 14.05
CA GLY A 81 -23.93 6.73 13.47
C GLY A 81 -22.88 7.30 12.52
N LEU A 82 -22.27 6.46 11.70
CA LEU A 82 -21.27 6.87 10.71
C LEU A 82 -21.86 7.86 9.71
N GLN A 83 -21.24 9.02 9.56
CA GLN A 83 -21.58 10.03 8.56
C GLN A 83 -20.57 9.98 7.43
N TRP A 84 -21.05 9.91 6.19
CA TRP A 84 -20.21 9.82 5.01
C TRP A 84 -19.94 11.17 4.39
N HIS A 85 -18.79 11.32 3.74
CA HIS A 85 -18.38 12.57 3.10
C HIS A 85 -17.70 12.27 1.76
N THR A 86 -17.85 13.18 0.79
CA THR A 86 -17.19 13.05 -0.52
C THR A 86 -15.84 13.75 -0.50
N GLY A 87 -14.83 13.14 -1.11
CA GLY A 87 -13.52 13.72 -1.28
C GLY A 87 -12.64 13.53 -0.05
N ARG A 88 -11.73 14.48 0.18
CA ARG A 88 -10.78 14.47 1.28
C ARG A 88 -11.38 15.03 2.56
N SER A 89 -10.92 14.56 3.71
CA SER A 89 -11.23 15.22 4.99
C SER A 89 -10.82 16.69 4.98
N ASP A 90 -11.76 17.55 5.36
CA ASP A 90 -11.59 19.01 5.42
C ASP A 90 -10.62 19.45 6.53
N THR A 91 -10.34 18.56 7.48
CA THR A 91 -9.47 18.84 8.64
C THR A 91 -8.04 18.35 8.43
N VAL A 92 -7.88 17.16 7.83
CA VAL A 92 -6.59 16.54 7.53
C VAL A 92 -6.71 15.82 6.19
N SER A 93 -5.93 16.22 5.19
CA SER A 93 -5.93 15.47 3.91
C SER A 93 -5.20 14.15 4.11
N SER A 94 -5.94 13.05 3.99
CA SER A 94 -5.37 11.72 4.10
C SER A 94 -4.71 11.34 2.77
N THR A 95 -3.57 10.68 2.84
CA THR A 95 -2.81 10.22 1.69
C THR A 95 -2.40 8.78 1.92
N LEU A 96 -2.40 8.03 0.81
CA LEU A 96 -1.97 6.65 0.78
C LEU A 96 -0.83 6.53 -0.22
N SER A 97 0.38 6.27 0.28
CA SER A 97 1.56 6.04 -0.58
C SER A 97 1.93 4.57 -0.56
N VAL A 98 2.14 4.00 -1.75
CA VAL A 98 2.46 2.58 -1.90
C VAL A 98 3.80 2.41 -2.61
N SER A 99 4.61 1.51 -2.04
CA SER A 99 5.83 0.96 -2.65
C SER A 99 5.73 -0.57 -2.61
N THR A 100 6.71 -1.27 -3.19
CA THR A 100 6.68 -2.73 -3.29
C THR A 100 6.65 -3.47 -1.94
N TYR A 101 7.11 -2.83 -0.86
CA TYR A 101 7.23 -3.45 0.47
C TYR A 101 6.58 -2.62 1.58
N LYS A 102 6.00 -1.46 1.25
CA LYS A 102 5.40 -0.57 2.24
C LYS A 102 4.14 0.13 1.73
N ILE A 103 3.13 0.21 2.59
CA ILE A 103 1.97 1.10 2.48
C ILE A 103 2.09 2.14 3.60
N ASP A 104 1.96 3.43 3.27
CA ASP A 104 2.04 4.55 4.21
C ASP A 104 0.73 5.33 4.20
N PHE A 105 0.05 5.39 5.35
CA PHE A 105 -1.15 6.17 5.56
C PHE A 105 -0.85 7.32 6.55
N ASN A 106 -0.84 8.55 6.03
CA ASN A 106 -0.28 9.69 6.74
C ASN A 106 -1.09 10.16 7.98
N GLU A 107 -2.41 9.99 8.00
CA GLU A 107 -3.31 10.59 9.00
C GLU A 107 -3.05 10.08 10.42
N SER A 108 -2.47 8.89 10.55
CA SER A 108 -2.14 8.28 11.84
C SER A 108 -0.71 7.74 11.94
N ALA A 109 0.16 8.17 11.01
CA ALA A 109 1.49 7.58 10.81
C ALA A 109 1.44 6.05 10.74
N MET A 110 0.36 5.50 10.17
CA MET A 110 0.14 4.06 10.07
C MET A 110 0.93 3.55 8.87
N ILE A 111 1.84 2.62 9.13
CA ILE A 111 2.71 2.04 8.11
C ILE A 111 2.51 0.54 8.11
N ILE A 112 2.22 -0.02 6.95
CA ILE A 112 2.29 -1.47 6.73
C ILE A 112 3.59 -1.79 6.02
N GLN A 113 4.39 -2.71 6.58
CA GLN A 113 5.60 -3.20 5.95
C GLN A 113 5.71 -4.71 6.19
N GLY A 114 5.81 -5.49 5.11
CA GLY A 114 5.77 -6.96 5.19
C GLY A 114 4.41 -7.47 5.68
N ASN A 115 4.38 -8.15 6.83
CA ASN A 115 3.14 -8.64 7.44
C ASN A 115 2.83 -7.94 8.77
N ALA A 116 3.38 -6.74 8.98
CA ALA A 116 3.17 -5.96 10.19
C ALA A 116 2.65 -4.57 9.87
N LEU A 117 1.72 -4.11 10.70
CA LEU A 117 1.26 -2.73 10.75
C LEU A 117 1.93 -2.06 11.95
N THR A 118 2.48 -0.87 11.75
CA THR A 118 3.05 -0.04 12.81
C THR A 118 2.22 1.22 12.96
N ASP A 119 1.83 1.53 14.19
CA ASP A 119 1.12 2.74 14.59
C ASP A 119 1.77 3.37 15.83
N GLY A 120 1.09 4.36 16.44
CA GLY A 120 1.57 5.02 17.66
C GLY A 120 1.71 4.10 18.88
N MET A 121 1.12 2.90 18.86
CA MET A 121 1.17 1.90 19.93
C MET A 121 2.26 0.84 19.70
N GLY A 122 2.89 0.81 18.53
CA GLY A 122 3.97 -0.11 18.19
C GLY A 122 3.69 -0.90 16.92
N SER A 123 4.33 -2.06 16.81
CA SER A 123 4.21 -2.94 15.65
C SER A 123 3.34 -4.15 15.97
N HIS A 124 2.38 -4.43 15.10
CA HIS A 124 1.34 -5.42 15.27
C HIS A 124 1.33 -6.35 14.05
N LEU A 125 1.27 -7.66 14.28
CA LEU A 125 1.17 -8.62 13.19
C LEU A 125 -0.21 -8.55 12.55
N LEU A 126 -0.23 -8.57 11.21
CA LEU A 126 -1.47 -8.63 10.44
C LEU A 126 -2.01 -10.06 10.42
N SER A 127 -3.30 -10.18 10.68
CA SER A 127 -4.11 -11.35 10.36
C SER A 127 -4.87 -11.10 9.08
N PHE A 128 -4.96 -12.10 8.20
CA PHE A 128 -5.57 -11.94 6.89
C PHE A 128 -6.79 -12.82 6.72
N VAL A 129 -7.85 -12.26 6.14
CA VAL A 129 -9.03 -13.00 5.67
C VAL A 129 -9.20 -12.74 4.19
N ASN A 130 -9.02 -13.77 3.37
CA ASN A 130 -9.15 -13.70 1.92
C ASN A 130 -10.38 -14.51 1.50
N ASP A 131 -11.37 -13.85 0.92
CA ASP A 131 -12.61 -14.48 0.44
C ASP A 131 -12.62 -14.71 -1.08
N GLY A 132 -11.54 -14.33 -1.76
CA GLY A 132 -11.37 -14.39 -3.23
C GLY A 132 -11.80 -13.14 -3.97
N ASN A 133 -12.70 -12.33 -3.40
CA ASN A 133 -13.17 -11.06 -3.96
C ASN A 133 -12.55 -9.86 -3.27
N SER A 134 -12.14 -10.01 -2.03
CA SER A 134 -11.52 -9.00 -1.20
C SER A 134 -10.52 -9.64 -0.24
N LEU A 135 -9.65 -8.80 0.31
CA LEU A 135 -8.73 -9.18 1.37
C LEU A 135 -8.87 -8.21 2.53
N ASP A 136 -9.17 -8.73 3.71
CA ASP A 136 -9.05 -7.99 4.96
C ASP A 136 -7.69 -8.26 5.58
N ALA A 137 -6.99 -7.19 5.95
CA ALA A 137 -5.79 -7.21 6.78
C ALA A 137 -6.11 -6.53 8.12
N TYR A 138 -6.09 -7.31 9.19
CA TYR A 138 -6.50 -6.91 10.53
C TYR A 138 -5.30 -6.83 11.48
N ALA A 139 -5.18 -5.73 12.23
CA ALA A 139 -4.23 -5.61 13.33
C ALA A 139 -4.96 -5.18 14.60
N ASP A 140 -4.82 -5.98 15.65
CA ASP A 140 -5.26 -5.61 16.99
C ASP A 140 -4.18 -4.76 17.65
N SER A 141 -4.49 -3.52 18.03
CA SER A 141 -3.51 -2.64 18.68
C SER A 141 -3.57 -2.70 20.21
N THR A 142 -4.73 -3.02 20.80
CA THR A 142 -4.96 -2.95 22.27
C THR A 142 -6.01 -3.91 22.84
N ASN A 143 -6.49 -4.91 22.08
CA ASN A 143 -7.66 -5.77 22.34
C ASN A 143 -9.03 -5.05 22.36
N VAL A 144 -9.03 -3.75 22.03
CA VAL A 144 -10.24 -2.90 22.01
C VAL A 144 -10.21 -1.97 20.79
N ILE A 145 -9.02 -1.46 20.46
CA ILE A 145 -8.76 -0.70 19.24
C ILE A 145 -8.09 -1.61 18.22
N TYR A 146 -8.53 -1.52 16.98
CA TYR A 146 -7.99 -2.27 15.87
C TYR A 146 -7.95 -1.43 14.60
N TRP A 147 -7.09 -1.88 13.70
CA TRP A 147 -7.04 -1.45 12.31
C TRP A 147 -7.60 -2.56 11.43
N ASN A 148 -8.36 -2.17 10.42
CA ASN A 148 -8.74 -3.06 9.33
C ASN A 148 -8.47 -2.34 8.01
N ILE A 149 -7.70 -3.00 7.15
CA ILE A 149 -7.40 -2.53 5.81
C ILE A 149 -8.00 -3.54 4.85
N THR A 150 -9.00 -3.10 4.10
CA THR A 150 -9.65 -3.95 3.11
C THR A 150 -9.21 -3.58 1.71
N PHE A 151 -8.80 -4.59 0.95
CA PHE A 151 -8.36 -4.48 -0.43
C PHE A 151 -9.44 -5.06 -1.35
N TYR A 152 -9.98 -4.23 -2.24
CA TYR A 152 -10.96 -4.65 -3.24
C TYR A 152 -10.35 -4.47 -4.64
N PRO A 153 -10.12 -5.58 -5.38
CA PRO A 153 -9.80 -5.50 -6.79
C PRO A 153 -10.91 -4.80 -7.59
N LYS A 154 -10.53 -4.18 -8.69
CA LYS A 154 -11.45 -3.55 -9.64
C LYS A 154 -12.60 -4.50 -10.01
N GLY A 155 -13.81 -4.00 -9.89
CA GLY A 155 -15.03 -4.72 -10.21
C GLY A 155 -15.53 -5.66 -9.11
N ALA A 156 -14.78 -5.84 -8.02
CA ALA A 156 -15.26 -6.56 -6.85
C ALA A 156 -16.43 -5.81 -6.20
N ALA A 157 -17.39 -6.57 -5.67
CA ALA A 157 -18.37 -6.00 -4.75
C ALA A 157 -17.66 -5.57 -3.46
N ASN A 158 -18.10 -4.45 -2.88
CA ASN A 158 -17.69 -4.04 -1.54
C ASN A 158 -18.91 -3.87 -0.64
N ASN A 159 -18.65 -3.85 0.66
CA ASN A 159 -19.68 -3.73 1.69
C ASN A 159 -19.77 -2.29 2.22
N LEU A 160 -19.40 -1.30 1.41
CA LEU A 160 -19.48 0.11 1.79
C LEU A 160 -20.92 0.58 1.61
N GLU A 161 -21.51 1.15 2.66
CA GLU A 161 -22.91 1.60 2.68
C GLU A 161 -23.00 3.11 2.97
N PRO A 162 -22.67 3.99 2.00
CA PRO A 162 -22.87 5.42 2.19
C PRO A 162 -24.34 5.79 2.36
N ASN A 163 -24.65 6.58 3.39
CA ASN A 163 -26.03 6.89 3.81
C ASN A 163 -26.56 8.24 3.31
N ASN A 164 -25.78 8.97 2.51
CA ASN A 164 -26.11 10.32 2.07
C ASN A 164 -25.74 10.60 0.60
N GLY A 165 -25.72 9.56 -0.23
CA GLY A 165 -25.55 9.69 -1.68
C GLY A 165 -24.09 9.81 -2.16
N VAL A 166 -23.10 9.74 -1.27
CA VAL A 166 -21.70 9.52 -1.64
C VAL A 166 -21.59 8.28 -2.53
N GLN A 167 -20.90 8.41 -3.66
CA GLN A 167 -20.74 7.34 -4.64
C GLN A 167 -19.33 6.76 -4.54
N ILE A 168 -19.24 5.42 -4.52
CA ILE A 168 -17.97 4.70 -4.57
C ILE A 168 -17.82 4.06 -5.95
N ASP A 169 -16.74 4.39 -6.65
CA ASP A 169 -16.47 3.86 -7.99
C ASP A 169 -15.78 2.50 -7.93
N ASN A 170 -16.57 1.43 -8.02
CA ASN A 170 -16.08 0.05 -8.00
C ASN A 170 -15.44 -0.36 -9.34
N THR A 171 -15.36 0.52 -10.34
CA THR A 171 -14.64 0.26 -11.59
C THR A 171 -13.12 0.44 -11.47
N LYS A 172 -12.64 0.73 -10.25
CA LYS A 172 -11.24 0.89 -9.89
C LYS A 172 -10.90 -0.02 -8.70
N ASN A 173 -9.61 -0.25 -8.51
CA ASN A 173 -9.10 -0.87 -7.29
C ASN A 173 -9.39 0.07 -6.10
N ILE A 174 -9.88 -0.48 -4.98
CA ILE A 174 -10.20 0.28 -3.77
C ILE A 174 -9.38 -0.25 -2.60
N ILE A 175 -8.88 0.67 -1.77
CA ILE A 175 -8.35 0.38 -0.44
C ILE A 175 -9.18 1.16 0.57
N VAL A 176 -9.70 0.45 1.58
CA VAL A 176 -10.40 1.06 2.72
C VAL A 176 -9.52 0.91 3.94
N VAL A 177 -9.26 2.00 4.64
CA VAL A 177 -8.54 2.00 5.91
C VAL A 177 -9.53 2.37 7.00
N LEU A 178 -9.78 1.47 7.94
CA LEU A 178 -10.63 1.68 9.10
C LEU A 178 -9.79 1.71 10.37
N TYR A 179 -10.02 2.73 11.20
CA TYR A 179 -9.48 2.86 12.54
C TYR A 179 -10.61 2.88 13.58
N SER A 180 -10.71 1.82 14.37
CA SER A 180 -11.85 1.68 15.30
C SER A 180 -11.80 2.65 16.48
N GLY A 181 -10.61 3.14 16.85
CA GLY A 181 -10.42 4.06 17.98
C GLY A 181 -11.13 5.41 17.79
N MET A 182 -11.27 5.87 16.54
CA MET A 182 -12.05 7.07 16.18
C MET A 182 -13.35 6.73 15.47
N GLN A 183 -13.64 5.44 15.25
CA GLN A 183 -14.74 4.98 14.39
C GLN A 183 -14.73 5.72 13.04
N ALA A 184 -13.56 5.78 12.42
CA ALA A 184 -13.34 6.47 11.17
C ALA A 184 -12.85 5.50 10.10
N LEU A 185 -13.25 5.74 8.85
CA LEU A 185 -12.75 5.03 7.69
C LEU A 185 -12.44 6.01 6.55
N THR A 186 -11.42 5.68 5.76
CA THR A 186 -11.00 6.44 4.58
C THR A 186 -10.97 5.51 3.37
N VAL A 187 -11.54 5.97 2.25
CA VAL A 187 -11.66 5.19 1.01
C VAL A 187 -10.75 5.80 -0.06
N PHE A 188 -9.82 4.98 -0.55
CA PHE A 188 -8.91 5.32 -1.64
C PHE A 188 -9.23 4.52 -2.89
N VAL A 189 -9.16 5.17 -4.05
CA VAL A 189 -9.15 4.50 -5.36
C VAL A 189 -7.81 4.68 -6.03
N GLN A 190 -7.40 3.68 -6.81
CA GLN A 190 -6.24 3.79 -7.67
C GLN A 190 -6.58 4.64 -8.91
N GLU A 191 -5.73 5.60 -9.26
CA GLU A 191 -5.92 6.47 -10.43
C GLU A 191 -5.53 5.84 -11.76
#